data_AF-A0A3D5JHS1-F1
#
_entry.id   AF-A0A3D5JHS1-F1
#
_cell.length_a   1.000
_cell.length_b   1.000
_cell.length_c   1.000
_cell.angle_alpha   90.00
_cell.angle_beta   90.00
_cell.angle_gamma   90.00
#
_symmetry.space_group_name_H-M   'P 1'
#
loop_
_entity.id
_entity.type
_entity.pdbx_description
1 polymer ?
#
loop_
_entity_poly.entity_id
_entity_poly.type
_entity_poly.pdbx_seq_one_letter_code
_entity_poly.pdbx_strand_id
1 'polypeptide(L)' 'ESVVIHFLHAYANPEHEIRAAEVLADIWPNSYITMGHGLLSESREFERGVTAAVNASVQPLLERYVK' A
#
# COMPACT_ATOMS: atom_id res chain seq x y z
N GLU A 1 -9.65 -5.93 -7.13
CA GLU A 1 -9.69 -4.64 -6.41
C GLU A 1 -8.55 -4.63 -5.40
N SER A 2 -7.94 -3.48 -5.15
CA SER A 2 -6.80 -3.33 -4.25
C SER A 2 -6.90 -2.01 -3.49
N VAL A 3 -6.19 -1.93 -2.36
CA VAL A 3 -6.21 -0.76 -1.47
C VAL A 3 -4.81 -0.34 -1.07
N VAL A 4 -4.62 0.98 -1.01
CA VAL A 4 -3.38 1.60 -0.59
C VAL A 4 -3.62 2.39 0.69
N ILE A 5 -2.78 2.17 1.68
CA ILE A 5 -2.73 2.93 2.93
C ILE A 5 -1.54 3.88 2.85
N HIS A 6 -1.80 5.18 2.91
CA HIS A 6 -0.76 6.20 2.80
C HIS A 6 -0.99 7.31 3.83
N PHE A 7 -0.16 7.36 4.86
CA PHE A 7 -0.21 8.41 5.86
C PHE A 7 0.96 9.40 5.71
N LEU A 8 0.71 10.64 6.13
CA LEU A 8 1.74 11.66 6.21
C LEU A 8 2.81 11.23 7.22
N HIS A 9 4.08 11.45 6.87
CA HIS A 9 5.23 11.10 7.71
C HIS A 9 5.39 9.61 8.03
N ALA A 10 4.69 8.71 7.32
CA ALA A 10 4.82 7.27 7.53
C ALA A 10 6.24 6.74 7.26
N TYR A 11 7.06 7.47 6.50
CA TYR A 11 8.49 7.16 6.33
C TYR A 11 9.29 7.30 7.65
N ALA A 12 8.84 8.17 8.56
CA ALA A 12 9.48 8.43 9.85
C ALA A 12 8.82 7.64 10.97
N ASN A 13 7.49 7.46 10.92
CA ASN A 13 6.75 6.62 11.84
C ASN A 13 5.68 5.78 11.10
N PRO A 14 5.96 4.50 10.78
CA PRO A 14 5.04 3.64 10.06
C PRO A 14 3.97 2.99 10.95
N GLU A 15 4.00 3.16 12.28
CA GLU A 15 3.13 2.45 13.23
C GLU A 15 1.64 2.57 12.88
N HIS A 16 1.20 3.76 12.47
CA HIS A 16 -0.19 3.97 12.07
C HIS A 16 -0.55 3.25 10.78
N GLU A 17 0.35 3.17 9.79
CA GLU A 17 0.08 2.43 8.55
C GLU A 17 -0.01 0.93 8.81
N ILE A 18 0.89 0.39 9.64
CA ILE A 18 0.87 -1.02 10.06
C ILE A 18 -0.45 -1.32 10.77
N ARG A 19 -0.83 -0.48 11.74
CA ARG A 19 -2.08 -0.66 12.48
C ARG A 19 -3.30 -0.57 11.58
N ALA A 20 -3.31 0.34 10.62
CA ALA A 20 -4.38 0.46 9.65
C ALA A 20 -4.45 -0.78 8.75
N ALA A 21 -3.31 -1.34 8.33
CA ALA A 21 -3.27 -2.56 7.54
C ALA A 21 -3.83 -3.77 8.29
N GLU A 22 -3.52 -3.90 9.58
CA GLU A 22 -4.08 -4.96 10.45
C GLU A 22 -5.61 -4.86 10.53
N VAL A 23 -6.14 -3.67 10.82
CA VAL A 23 -7.59 -3.45 10.89
C VAL A 23 -8.25 -3.70 9.53
N LEU A 24 -7.61 -3.28 8.44
CA LEU A 24 -8.13 -3.45 7.11
C LEU A 24 -8.11 -4.92 6.67
N ALA A 25 -7.12 -5.72 7.11
CA ALA A 25 -7.02 -7.14 6.78
C ALA A 25 -8.23 -7.96 7.27
N ASP A 26 -8.87 -7.53 8.36
CA ASP A 26 -10.06 -8.20 8.92
C ASP A 26 -11.35 -7.95 8.09
N ILE A 27 -11.39 -6.88 7.31
CA ILE A 27 -12.59 -6.43 6.59
C ILE A 27 -12.44 -6.40 5.06
N TRP A 28 -11.20 -6.40 4.55
CA TRP A 28 -10.93 -6.29 3.12
C TRP A 28 -11.14 -7.65 2.42
N PRO A 29 -11.80 -7.67 1.24
CA PRO A 29 -12.22 -8.92 0.60
C PRO A 29 -11.07 -9.75 -0.01
N ASN A 30 -9.83 -9.28 0.03
CA ASN A 30 -8.66 -9.98 -0.54
C ASN A 30 -7.35 -9.58 0.16
N SER A 31 -6.23 -10.15 -0.27
CA SER A 31 -4.91 -9.88 0.31
C SER A 31 -4.16 -8.69 -0.32
N TYR A 32 -4.77 -7.95 -1.25
CA TYR A 32 -4.11 -6.85 -1.97
C TYR A 32 -4.15 -5.54 -1.17
N ILE A 33 -3.41 -5.50 -0.07
CA ILE A 33 -3.22 -4.32 0.78
C ILE A 33 -1.78 -3.84 0.61
N THR A 34 -1.60 -2.60 0.19
CA THR A 34 -0.28 -1.97 0.01
C THR A 34 -0.09 -0.85 1.01
N MET A 35 1.00 -0.89 1.78
CA MET A 35 1.39 0.18 2.71
C MET A 35 2.41 1.11 2.06
N GLY A 36 2.18 2.41 2.15
CA GLY A 36 2.99 3.45 1.51
C GLY A 36 4.42 3.56 2.04
N HIS A 37 4.66 3.27 3.32
CA HIS A 37 6.00 3.33 3.93
C HIS A 37 6.98 2.29 3.38
N GLY A 38 6.48 1.15 2.87
CA GLY A 38 7.31 0.04 2.39
C GLY A 38 7.88 0.23 0.98
N LEU A 39 7.47 1.28 0.25
CA LEU A 39 7.81 1.46 -1.16
C LEU A 39 9.00 2.39 -1.40
N LEU A 40 9.12 3.50 -0.64
CA LEU A 40 10.21 4.48 -0.75
C LEU A 40 10.31 5.27 0.56
N SER A 41 11.46 5.23 1.23
CA SER A 41 11.73 6.02 2.44
C SER A 41 12.15 7.47 2.13
N GLU A 42 11.63 8.04 1.04
CA GLU A 42 11.86 9.44 0.68
C GLU A 42 10.73 10.33 1.21
N SER A 43 11.08 11.54 1.66
CA SER A 43 10.18 12.62 2.15
C SER A 43 9.29 13.22 1.04
N ARG A 44 9.04 12.47 -0.03
CA ARG A 44 8.34 12.90 -1.22
C ARG A 44 7.03 12.14 -1.32
N GLU A 45 6.05 12.58 -0.52
CA GLU A 45 4.74 11.94 -0.34
C GLU A 45 3.98 11.76 -1.65
N PHE A 46 4.08 12.74 -2.56
CA PHE A 46 3.38 12.71 -3.84
C PHE A 46 3.91 11.59 -4.73
N GLU A 47 5.22 11.52 -4.93
CA GLU A 47 5.86 10.46 -5.70
C GLU A 47 5.63 9.08 -5.06
N ARG A 48 5.68 8.97 -3.72
CA ARG A 48 5.45 7.72 -2.97
C ARG A 48 4.01 7.22 -3.12
N GLY A 49 3.02 8.11 -3.03
CA GLY A 49 1.60 7.77 -3.19
C GLY A 49 1.26 7.30 -4.60
N VAL A 50 1.80 7.97 -5.63
CA VAL A 50 1.58 7.61 -7.04
C VAL A 50 2.17 6.22 -7.34
N THR A 51 3.39 5.93 -6.91
CA THR A 51 4.00 4.60 -7.10
C THR A 51 3.23 3.50 -6.39
N ALA A 52 2.74 3.74 -5.17
CA ALA A 52 1.93 2.78 -4.43
C ALA A 52 0.60 2.47 -5.12
N ALA A 53 -0.10 3.50 -5.61
CA ALA A 53 -1.34 3.34 -6.36
C ALA A 53 -1.14 2.56 -7.67
N VAL A 54 -0.08 2.86 -8.42
CA VAL A 54 0.26 2.13 -9.65
C VAL A 54 0.56 0.67 -9.34
N ASN A 55 1.41 0.39 -8.35
CA ASN A 55 1.76 -0.99 -7.97
C ASN A 55 0.54 -1.80 -7.52
N ALA A 56 -0.29 -1.22 -6.66
CA ALA A 56 -1.53 -1.86 -6.19
C ALA A 56 -2.53 -2.12 -7.33
N SER A 57 -2.58 -1.25 -8.35
CA SER A 57 -3.47 -1.42 -9.50
C SER A 57 -3.04 -2.57 -10.41
N VAL A 58 -1.74 -2.84 -10.48
CA VAL A 58 -1.15 -3.83 -11.40
C VAL A 58 -1.03 -5.22 -10.77
N GLN A 59 -0.87 -5.31 -9.44
CA GLN A 59 -0.74 -6.58 -8.70
C GLN A 59 -1.83 -7.63 -9.05
N PRO A 60 -3.14 -7.31 -9.03
CA PRO A 60 -4.19 -8.28 -9.34
C PRO A 60 -4.19 -8.76 -10.80
N LEU A 61 -3.66 -7.93 -11.71
CA LEU A 61 -3.54 -8.26 -13.13
C LEU A 61 -2.35 -9.19 -13.37
N LEU A 62 -1.20 -8.90 -12.76
CA LEU A 62 0.00 -9.73 -12.89
C LEU A 62 -0.21 -11.13 -12.32
N GLU A 63 -0.90 -11.28 -11.20
CA GLU A 63 -1.19 -12.60 -10.62
C GLU A 63 -2.05 -13.47 -11.55
N ARG A 64 -2.93 -12.87 -12.35
CA ARG A 64 -3.71 -13.60 -13.37
C ARG A 64 -2.90 -13.99 -14.60
N TYR A 65 -1.84 -13.26 -14.92
CA TYR A 65 -1.01 -13.49 -16.11
C TYR A 65 0.16 -14.45 -15.88
N VAL A 66 0.64 -14.57 -14.65
CA VAL A 66 1.80 -15.41 -14.28
C VAL A 66 1.38 -16.83 -13.84
N LYS A 67 0.09 -17.16 -13.93
CA LYS A 67 -0.44 -18.48 -13.55
C LYS A 67 -0.31 -19.51 -14.67
#